data_AF-A0A5C5T4K0-F1
#
_entry.id   AF-A0A5C5T4K0-F1
#
_cell.length_a   1.000
_cell.length_b   1.000
_cell.length_c   1.000
_cell.angle_alpha   90.00
_cell.angle_beta   90.00
_cell.angle_gamma   90.00
#
_symmetry.space_group_name_H-M   'P 1'
#
loop_
_entity.id
_entity.type
_entity.pdbx_description
1 polymer ?
#
loop_
_entity_poly.entity_id
_entity_poly.type
_entity_poly.pdbx_seq_one_letter_code
_entity_poly.pdbx_strand_id
1 'polypeptide(L)' 'MKTATILILFILAMQLITAANALIFNGVLNDLVFWFNSALFMGAMAFYVYRMDKDKTAAGKK' A
#
# COMPACT_ATOMS: atom_id res chain seq x y z
N MET A 1 0.48 -9.66 -12.49
CA MET A 1 -0.49 -9.54 -11.38
C MET A 1 -1.48 -8.42 -11.67
N LYS A 2 -2.76 -8.58 -11.33
CA LYS A 2 -3.77 -7.52 -11.47
C LYS A 2 -3.39 -6.36 -10.55
N THR A 3 -3.68 -5.11 -10.92
CA THR A 3 -3.39 -3.93 -10.09
C THR A 3 -3.96 -4.10 -8.68
N ALA A 4 -5.18 -4.63 -8.59
CA ALA A 4 -5.85 -4.98 -7.33
C ALA A 4 -5.02 -5.93 -6.46
N THR A 5 -4.34 -6.93 -7.03
CA THR A 5 -3.49 -7.85 -6.28
C THR A 5 -2.34 -7.11 -5.57
N ILE A 6 -1.72 -6.15 -6.26
CA ILE A 6 -0.61 -5.38 -5.70
C ILE A 6 -1.11 -4.46 -4.58
N LEU A 7 -2.25 -3.81 -4.77
CA LEU A 7 -2.87 -2.98 -3.73
C LEU A 7 -3.26 -3.79 -2.50
N ILE A 8 -3.79 -5.01 -2.68
CA ILE A 8 -4.10 -5.92 -1.57
C ILE A 8 -2.83 -6.30 -0.80
N LEU A 9 -1.71 -6.53 -1.48
CA LEU A 9 -0.43 -6.81 -0.82
C LEU A 9 0.04 -5.64 0.04
N PHE A 10 -0.10 -4.39 -0.44
CA PHE A 10 0.18 -3.20 0.38
C PHE A 10 -0.71 -3.14 1.62
N ILE A 11 -2.02 -3.41 1.48
CA ILE A 11 -2.95 -3.43 2.61
C ILE A 11 -2.57 -4.51 3.63
N LEU A 12 -2.26 -5.72 3.17
CA LEU A 12 -1.84 -6.82 4.04
C LEU A 12 -0.55 -6.48 4.79
N ALA A 13 0.45 -5.88 4.12
CA ALA A 13 1.67 -5.44 4.77
C ALA A 13 1.39 -4.42 5.88
N MET A 14 0.54 -3.40 5.62
CA MET A 14 0.19 -2.40 6.64
C MET A 14 -0.53 -3.02 7.85
N GLN A 15 -1.42 -3.98 7.62
CA GLN A 15 -2.12 -4.68 8.69
C GLN A 15 -1.17 -5.56 9.52
N LEU A 16 -0.25 -6.27 8.87
CA LEU A 16 0.72 -7.11 9.57
C LEU A 16 1.66 -6.30 10.46
N ILE A 17 2.17 -5.17 9.98
CA ILE A 17 3.05 -4.28 10.75
C ILE A 17 2.31 -3.71 11.96
N THR A 18 1.06 -3.29 11.76
CA THR A 18 0.21 -2.74 12.82
C THR A 18 -0.10 -3.80 13.88
N ALA A 19 -0.51 -5.00 13.45
CA ALA A 19 -0.78 -6.12 14.35
C ALA A 19 0.49 -6.55 15.10
N ALA A 20 1.65 -6.61 14.44
CA ALA A 20 2.91 -6.95 15.08
C ALA A 20 3.28 -5.94 16.17
N ASN A 21 3.13 -4.64 15.90
CA ASN A 21 3.37 -3.61 16.92
C ASN A 21 2.39 -3.71 18.09
N ALA A 22 1.11 -3.93 17.83
CA ALA A 22 0.11 -4.07 18.88
C ALA A 22 0.34 -5.32 19.75
N LEU A 23 0.62 -6.47 19.13
CA LEU A 23 0.67 -7.77 19.81
C LEU A 23 2.02 -8.10 20.43
N ILE A 24 3.13 -7.67 19.81
CA ILE A 24 4.50 -8.02 20.25
C ILE A 24 5.15 -6.87 21.02
N PHE A 25 4.91 -5.63 20.58
CA PHE A 25 5.57 -4.44 21.13
C PHE A 25 4.65 -3.58 22.00
N ASN A 26 3.45 -4.07 22.34
CA ASN A 26 2.46 -3.35 23.15
C ASN A 26 2.17 -1.93 22.65
N GLY A 27 2.26 -1.69 21.34
CA GLY A 27 1.99 -0.39 20.73
C GLY A 27 3.09 0.67 20.93
N VAL A 28 4.25 0.34 21.50
CA VAL A 28 5.33 1.32 21.77
C VAL A 28 5.85 1.97 20.48
N LEU A 29 5.77 1.28 19.34
CA LEU A 29 6.23 1.79 18.05
C LEU A 29 5.13 2.47 17.23
N ASN A 30 4.02 2.90 17.86
CA ASN A 30 2.86 3.45 17.15
C ASN A 30 3.21 4.59 16.18
N ASP A 31 4.04 5.55 16.61
CA ASP A 31 4.43 6.68 15.76
C ASP A 31 5.24 6.20 14.55
N LEU A 32 6.17 5.26 14.75
CA LEU A 32 6.99 4.71 13.67
C LEU A 32 6.13 3.91 12.67
N VAL A 33 5.22 3.07 13.18
CA VAL A 33 4.29 2.29 12.36
C VAL A 33 3.34 3.20 11.58
N PHE A 34 2.88 4.29 12.18
CA PHE A 34 2.04 5.27 11.51
C PHE A 34 2.77 5.91 10.32
N TRP A 35 4.02 6.35 10.50
CA TRP A 35 4.83 6.90 9.42
C TRP A 35 5.07 5.87 8.30
N PHE A 36 5.37 4.62 8.68
CA PHE A 36 5.61 3.54 7.72
C PHE A 36 4.37 3.20 6.90
N ASN A 37 3.20 3.09 7.55
CA ASN A 37 1.92 2.85 6.88
C ASN A 37 1.55 4.02 5.96
N SER A 38 1.81 5.26 6.38
CA SER A 38 1.57 6.43 5.54
C SER A 38 2.42 6.40 4.27
N ALA A 39 3.71 6.05 4.39
CA ALA A 39 4.60 5.91 3.23
C ALA A 39 4.16 4.76 2.30
N LEU A 40 3.79 3.60 2.86
CA LEU A 40 3.28 2.46 2.09
C LEU A 40 1.97 2.80 1.35
N PHE A 41 1.06 3.53 2.00
CA PHE A 41 -0.17 3.99 1.38
C PHE A 41 0.10 4.96 0.22
N MET A 42 1.00 5.93 0.41
CA MET A 42 1.40 6.87 -0.65
C MET A 42 2.06 6.13 -1.82
N GLY A 43 2.89 5.12 -1.54
CA GLY A 43 3.46 4.25 -2.57
C GLY A 43 2.42 3.45 -3.34
N ALA A 44 1.42 2.89 -2.64
CA ALA A 44 0.30 2.18 -3.27
C ALA A 44 -0.55 3.10 -4.16
N MET A 45 -0.81 4.33 -3.71
CA MET A 45 -1.51 5.36 -4.47
C MET A 45 -0.74 5.77 -5.72
N ALA A 46 0.57 6.05 -5.60
CA ALA A 46 1.42 6.39 -6.74
C ALA A 46 1.45 5.25 -7.77
N PHE A 47 1.57 4.00 -7.30
CA PHE A 47 1.52 2.82 -8.16
C PHE A 47 0.17 2.68 -8.87
N TYR A 48 -0.94 2.90 -8.17
CA TYR A 48 -2.28 2.86 -8.75
C TYR A 48 -2.45 3.90 -9.86
N VAL A 49 -2.10 5.15 -9.58
CA VAL A 49 -2.19 6.26 -10.55
C VAL A 49 -1.35 5.98 -11.78
N TYR A 50 -0.09 5.56 -11.61
CA TYR A 50 0.81 5.20 -12.70
C TYR A 50 0.22 4.13 -13.62
N ARG A 51 -0.45 3.14 -13.02
CA ARG A 51 -1.04 2.02 -13.76
C ARG A 51 -2.33 2.44 -14.47
N MET A 52 -3.13 3.30 -13.85
CA MET A 52 -4.33 3.89 -14.45
C MET A 52 -4.00 4.70 -15.71
N ASP A 53 -2.90 5.48 -15.70
CA ASP A 53 -2.47 6.24 -16.88
C ASP A 53 -1.97 5.35 -18.02
N LYS A 54 -1.28 4.25 -17.69
CA LYS A 54 -0.88 3.25 -18.68
C LYS A 54 -2.09 2.55 -19.31
N ASP A 55 -3.07 2.18 -18.49
CA ASP A 55 -4.29 1.52 -18.96
C ASP A 55 -5.12 2.47 -19.87
N LYS A 56 -5.19 3.77 -19.55
CA LYS A 56 -5.82 4.80 -20.41
C LYS A 56 -5.08 4.97 -21.75
N THR A 57 -3.75 5.01 -21.73
CA THR A 57 -2.93 5.14 -22.94
C THR A 57 -3.07 3.93 -23.86
N ALA A 58 -3.24 2.73 -23.28
CA ALA A 58 -3.48 1.50 -24.04
C ALA A 58 -4.90 1.44 -24.64
N ALA A 59 -5.89 2.06 -23.99
CA ALA A 59 -7.27 2.13 -24.48
C ALA A 59 -7.46 3.14 -25.63
N GLY A 60 -6.72 4.26 -25.63
CA GLY A 60 -6.78 5.27 -26.70
C GLY A 60 -6.04 4.89 -28.01
N LYS A 61 -5.37 3.74 -28.05
CA LYS A 61 -4.69 3.20 -29.23
C LYS A 61 -5.50 2.12 -29.98
N LYS A 62 -6.77 1.90 -29.61
CA LYS A 62 -7.69 0.99 -30.31
C LYS A 62 -8.65 1.74 -31.20
#